data_AF-A0A4U5MKR4-F1
#
_entry.id   AF-A0A4U5MKR4-F1
#
_cell.length_a   1.000
_cell.length_b   1.000
_cell.length_c   1.000
_cell.angle_alpha   90.00
_cell.angle_beta   90.00
_cell.angle_gamma   90.00
#
_symmetry.space_group_name_H-M   'P 1'
#
loop_
_entity.id
_entity.type
_entity.pdbx_description
1 polymer ?
#
loop_
_entity_poly.entity_id
_entity_poly.type
_entity_poly.pdbx_seq_one_letter_code
_entity_poly.pdbx_strand_id
1 'polypeptide(L)'
;MLSLMSAANTSYSQKTDGLVAMAKRHAELMVLAERMIYRIRRWQHLDGFTQQQVVSIIDAVKELTYPQPTLIEVEAPVVIFGDVHGQLDDLLRFISIVGAPPETKLLFLGDYVDRCKQSFEVVMLLFCYKVRYPNMIDLLRGNHECAKMNRYYGFYDEVRRKRSVHVWKKFQACFNELPLCALVGDRILCMHGGISPHIKNWDSLRNLPVCL
;
A
#
# COMPACT_ATOMS: atom_id res chain seq x y z
N MET A 1 -39.33 -12.34 -29.26
CA MET A 1 -38.22 -13.19 -28.77
C MET A 1 -36.84 -12.78 -29.28
N LEU A 2 -36.66 -12.48 -30.58
CA LEU A 2 -35.35 -12.11 -31.17
C LEU A 2 -34.70 -10.81 -30.64
N SER A 3 -35.50 -9.80 -30.25
CA SER A 3 -34.98 -8.52 -29.72
C SER A 3 -34.31 -8.64 -28.33
N LEU A 4 -34.83 -9.52 -27.47
CA LEU A 4 -34.27 -9.76 -26.13
C LEU A 4 -32.93 -10.53 -26.19
N MET A 5 -32.75 -11.41 -27.19
CA MET A 5 -31.51 -12.18 -27.36
C MET A 5 -30.35 -11.32 -27.89
N SER A 6 -30.64 -10.30 -28.72
CA SER A 6 -29.64 -9.34 -29.22
C SER A 6 -29.11 -8.42 -28.11
N ALA A 7 -29.99 -7.92 -27.24
CA ALA A 7 -29.61 -7.11 -26.08
C ALA A 7 -28.82 -7.91 -25.03
N ALA A 8 -29.17 -9.19 -24.83
CA ALA A 8 -28.42 -10.10 -23.96
C ALA A 8 -27.01 -10.40 -24.50
N ASN A 9 -26.85 -10.62 -25.81
CA ASN A 9 -25.52 -10.83 -26.42
C ASN A 9 -24.64 -9.58 -26.38
N THR A 10 -25.22 -8.40 -26.57
CA THR A 10 -24.46 -7.13 -26.54
C THR A 10 -23.98 -6.79 -25.13
N SER A 11 -24.84 -7.00 -24.12
CA SER A 11 -24.48 -6.78 -22.71
C SER A 11 -23.50 -7.83 -22.17
N TYR A 12 -23.55 -9.07 -22.68
CA TYR A 12 -22.57 -10.12 -22.37
C TYR A 12 -21.20 -9.83 -23.00
N SER A 13 -21.16 -9.37 -24.25
CA SER A 13 -19.92 -8.94 -24.93
C SER A 13 -19.27 -7.76 -24.19
N GLN A 14 -20.04 -6.73 -23.82
CA GLN A 14 -19.50 -5.57 -23.09
C GLN A 14 -18.97 -5.93 -21.68
N LYS A 15 -19.61 -6.88 -20.98
CA LYS A 15 -19.10 -7.39 -19.69
C LYS A 15 -17.82 -8.19 -19.85
N THR A 16 -17.72 -9.01 -20.89
CA THR A 16 -16.52 -9.81 -21.16
C THR A 16 -15.35 -8.93 -21.59
N ASP A 17 -15.59 -7.91 -22.43
CA ASP A 17 -14.60 -6.90 -22.80
C ASP A 17 -14.07 -6.12 -21.57
N GLY A 18 -14.98 -5.76 -20.65
CA GLY A 18 -14.63 -5.09 -19.39
C GLY A 18 -13.74 -5.96 -18.48
N LEU A 19 -14.07 -7.26 -18.33
CA LEU A 19 -13.28 -8.20 -17.53
C LEU A 19 -11.89 -8.43 -18.13
N VAL A 20 -11.80 -8.55 -19.46
CA VAL A 20 -10.52 -8.70 -20.17
C VAL A 20 -9.65 -7.44 -20.00
N ALA A 21 -10.24 -6.25 -20.11
CA ALA A 21 -9.53 -5.00 -19.88
C ALA A 21 -9.01 -4.86 -18.44
N MET A 22 -9.80 -5.28 -17.44
CA MET A 22 -9.37 -5.31 -16.04
C MET A 22 -8.21 -6.28 -15.81
N ALA A 23 -8.31 -7.50 -16.33
CA ALA A 23 -7.26 -8.50 -16.22
C ALA A 23 -5.95 -8.03 -16.89
N LYS A 24 -6.06 -7.37 -18.04
CA LYS A 24 -4.92 -6.77 -18.74
C LYS A 24 -4.27 -5.64 -17.91
N ARG A 25 -5.06 -4.70 -17.39
CA ARG A 25 -4.58 -3.63 -16.50
C ARG A 25 -3.86 -4.21 -15.29
N HIS A 26 -4.42 -5.25 -14.68
CA HIS A 26 -3.83 -5.92 -13.54
C HIS A 26 -2.47 -6.55 -13.90
N ALA A 27 -2.38 -7.27 -15.02
CA ALA A 27 -1.12 -7.85 -15.49
C ALA A 27 -0.06 -6.77 -15.77
N GLU A 28 -0.43 -5.64 -16.38
CA GLU A 28 0.46 -4.51 -16.63
C GLU A 28 0.98 -3.90 -15.32
N LEU A 29 0.13 -3.75 -14.30
CA LEU A 29 0.51 -3.27 -12.98
C LEU A 29 1.49 -4.22 -12.28
N MET A 30 1.29 -5.53 -12.40
CA MET A 30 2.19 -6.54 -11.84
C MET A 30 3.60 -6.43 -12.42
N VAL A 31 3.69 -6.34 -13.75
CA VAL A 31 4.97 -6.17 -14.46
C VAL A 31 5.62 -4.84 -14.10
N LEU A 32 4.83 -3.76 -13.98
CA LEU A 32 5.34 -2.46 -13.55
C LEU A 32 5.91 -2.52 -12.13
N ALA A 33 5.17 -3.11 -11.19
CA ALA A 33 5.59 -3.27 -9.80
C ALA A 33 6.90 -4.06 -9.70
N GLU A 34 7.02 -5.17 -10.43
CA GLU A 34 8.23 -6.00 -10.47
C GLU A 34 9.45 -5.22 -11.00
N ARG A 35 9.27 -4.47 -12.09
CA ARG A 35 10.34 -3.61 -12.65
C ARG A 35 10.77 -2.52 -11.68
N MET A 36 9.82 -1.93 -10.94
CA MET A 36 10.10 -0.90 -9.94
C MET A 36 10.82 -1.49 -8.72
N ILE A 37 10.38 -2.66 -8.23
CA ILE A 37 11.09 -3.42 -7.16
C ILE A 37 12.53 -3.69 -7.58
N TYR A 38 12.74 -4.23 -8.78
CA TYR A 38 14.08 -4.50 -9.31
C TYR A 38 14.93 -3.22 -9.36
N ARG A 39 14.36 -2.11 -9.86
CA ARG A 39 15.05 -0.82 -9.92
C ARG A 39 15.46 -0.33 -8.53
N ILE A 40 14.54 -0.32 -7.57
CA ILE A 40 14.80 0.17 -6.21
C ILE A 40 15.85 -0.72 -5.52
N ARG A 41 15.73 -2.04 -5.60
CA ARG A 41 16.69 -2.96 -4.96
C ARG A 41 18.10 -2.83 -5.52
N ARG A 42 18.23 -2.55 -6.83
CA ARG A 42 19.53 -2.49 -7.49
C ARG A 42 20.18 -1.10 -7.44
N TRP A 43 19.37 -0.05 -7.52
CA TRP A 43 19.85 1.32 -7.71
C TRP A 43 19.37 2.30 -6.64
N GLN A 44 18.36 1.95 -5.84
CA GLN A 44 17.84 2.78 -4.76
C GLN A 44 17.26 4.14 -5.16
N HIS A 45 16.84 4.25 -6.41
CA HIS A 45 16.08 5.38 -6.94
C HIS A 45 15.11 4.89 -8.02
N LEU A 46 14.13 5.70 -8.39
CA LEU A 46 13.12 5.35 -9.39
C LEU A 46 13.24 6.14 -10.69
N ASP A 47 14.42 6.67 -11.01
CA ASP A 47 14.58 7.39 -12.28
C ASP A 47 14.43 6.44 -13.46
N GLY A 48 13.75 6.93 -14.49
CA GLY A 48 13.30 6.13 -15.65
C GLY A 48 11.84 5.70 -15.59
N PHE A 49 11.14 5.89 -14.45
CA PHE A 49 9.70 5.67 -14.34
C PHE A 49 8.94 6.99 -14.39
N THR A 50 7.88 7.04 -15.20
CA THR A 50 7.07 8.25 -15.39
C THR A 50 6.22 8.56 -14.16
N GLN A 51 5.75 9.80 -14.04
CA GLN A 51 4.82 10.18 -12.99
C GLN A 51 3.53 9.35 -13.06
N GLN A 52 3.03 9.06 -14.26
CA GLN A 52 1.83 8.25 -14.48
C GLN A 52 2.02 6.82 -13.96
N GLN A 53 3.20 6.22 -14.18
CA GLN A 53 3.53 4.89 -13.67
C GLN A 53 3.55 4.89 -12.13
N VAL A 54 4.20 5.88 -11.51
CA VAL A 54 4.21 6.02 -10.05
C VAL A 54 2.78 6.15 -9.50
N VAL A 55 1.97 7.04 -10.09
CA VAL A 55 0.57 7.24 -9.68
C VAL A 55 -0.26 5.98 -9.86
N SER A 56 -0.03 5.20 -10.93
CA SER A 56 -0.78 3.95 -11.15
C SER A 56 -0.54 2.90 -10.05
N ILE A 57 0.67 2.84 -9.48
CA ILE A 57 0.97 1.96 -8.34
C ILE A 57 0.28 2.48 -7.08
N ILE A 58 0.34 3.79 -6.82
CA ILE A 58 -0.32 4.41 -5.66
C ILE A 58 -1.84 4.19 -5.71
N ASP A 59 -2.46 4.45 -6.86
CA ASP A 59 -3.89 4.25 -7.06
C ASP A 59 -4.26 2.76 -6.95
N ALA A 60 -3.42 1.84 -7.45
CA ALA A 60 -3.65 0.41 -7.29
C ALA A 60 -3.58 -0.06 -5.83
N VAL A 61 -2.65 0.47 -5.03
CA VAL A 61 -2.63 0.18 -3.58
C VAL A 61 -3.88 0.71 -2.90
N LYS A 62 -4.28 1.95 -3.22
CA LYS A 62 -5.53 2.52 -2.72
C LYS A 62 -6.75 1.65 -3.05
N GLU A 63 -6.82 1.12 -4.28
CA GLU A 63 -7.86 0.18 -4.72
C GLU A 63 -7.81 -1.16 -3.95
N LEU A 64 -6.61 -1.64 -3.59
CA LEU A 64 -6.44 -2.88 -2.81
C LEU A 64 -6.77 -2.72 -1.33
N THR A 65 -6.59 -1.51 -0.78
CA THR A 65 -6.87 -1.20 0.63
C THR A 65 -8.27 -0.64 0.85
N TYR A 66 -9.01 -0.31 -0.21
CA TYR A 66 -10.39 0.16 -0.12
C TYR A 66 -11.39 -0.81 -0.78
N PRO A 67 -12.43 -1.29 -0.07
CA PRO A 67 -12.73 -1.08 1.34
C PRO A 67 -12.11 -2.19 2.22
N GLN A 68 -11.06 -1.87 2.97
CA GLN A 68 -10.61 -2.72 4.09
C GLN A 68 -11.14 -2.17 5.41
N PRO A 69 -11.45 -3.04 6.39
CA PRO A 69 -11.80 -2.62 7.73
C PRO A 69 -10.59 -1.97 8.44
N THR A 70 -10.88 -1.13 9.44
CA THR A 70 -9.84 -0.53 10.29
C THR A 70 -8.99 -1.57 11.03
N LEU A 71 -9.60 -2.69 11.40
CA LEU A 71 -8.96 -3.87 11.98
C LEU A 71 -8.90 -4.97 10.93
N ILE A 72 -7.72 -5.25 10.40
CA ILE A 72 -7.47 -6.39 9.50
C ILE A 72 -7.05 -7.64 10.29
N GLU A 73 -7.27 -8.81 9.72
CA GLU A 73 -6.86 -10.09 10.30
C GLU A 73 -5.68 -10.65 9.50
N VAL A 74 -4.62 -11.06 10.20
CA VAL A 74 -3.36 -11.50 9.57
C VAL A 74 -2.97 -12.87 10.14
N GLU A 75 -2.89 -13.87 9.26
CA GLU A 75 -2.49 -15.22 9.65
C GLU A 75 -0.97 -15.35 9.83
N ALA A 76 -0.55 -16.04 10.88
CA ALA A 76 0.83 -16.45 11.09
C ALA A 76 1.24 -17.63 10.16
N PRO A 77 2.54 -17.81 9.83
CA PRO A 77 3.68 -16.99 10.26
C PRO A 77 3.75 -15.64 9.52
N VAL A 78 4.15 -14.59 10.25
CA VAL A 78 4.33 -13.23 9.71
C VAL A 78 5.51 -12.55 10.39
N VAL A 79 6.28 -11.77 9.62
CA VAL A 79 7.34 -10.90 10.14
C VAL A 79 6.79 -9.50 10.29
N ILE A 80 6.89 -8.93 11.49
CA ILE A 80 6.33 -7.63 11.84
C ILE A 80 7.45 -6.58 11.85
N PHE A 81 7.26 -5.51 11.09
CA PHE A 81 8.17 -4.37 10.98
C PHE A 81 7.57 -3.15 11.68
N GLY A 82 8.37 -2.50 12.54
CA GLY A 82 8.06 -1.19 13.08
C GLY A 82 8.47 -0.05 12.13
N ASP A 83 8.83 1.08 12.72
CA ASP A 83 9.15 2.31 11.99
C ASP A 83 10.32 2.13 10.99
N VAL A 84 10.18 2.75 9.82
CA VAL A 84 11.19 2.71 8.76
C VAL A 84 11.79 4.09 8.49
N HIS A 85 10.98 5.14 8.53
CA HIS A 85 11.42 6.54 8.43
C HIS A 85 12.40 6.83 7.29
N GLY A 86 12.10 6.34 6.09
CA GLY A 86 12.92 6.57 4.90
C GLY A 86 14.31 5.94 4.91
N GLN A 87 14.59 4.97 5.78
CA GLN A 87 15.86 4.22 5.84
C GLN A 87 15.87 3.05 4.85
N LEU A 88 15.96 3.35 3.54
CA LEU A 88 15.86 2.34 2.49
C LEU A 88 16.95 1.26 2.59
N ASP A 89 18.20 1.65 2.84
CA ASP A 89 19.32 0.71 2.97
C ASP A 89 19.09 -0.35 4.05
N ASP A 90 18.61 0.09 5.21
CA ASP A 90 18.35 -0.78 6.35
C ASP A 90 17.15 -1.69 6.06
N LEU A 91 16.08 -1.14 5.45
CA LEU A 91 14.93 -1.93 5.01
C LEU A 91 15.35 -3.04 4.03
N LEU A 92 16.16 -2.72 3.02
CA LEU A 92 16.66 -3.69 2.05
C LEU A 92 17.52 -4.77 2.73
N ARG A 93 18.35 -4.38 3.71
CA ARG A 93 19.15 -5.31 4.49
C ARG A 93 18.26 -6.26 5.30
N PHE A 94 17.25 -5.76 6.01
CA PHE A 94 16.34 -6.60 6.77
C PHE A 94 15.56 -7.57 5.87
N ILE A 95 15.01 -7.09 4.75
CA ILE A 95 14.32 -7.95 3.77
C ILE A 95 15.26 -9.03 3.21
N SER A 96 16.55 -8.74 3.03
CA SER A 96 17.51 -9.76 2.58
C SER A 96 17.76 -10.87 3.62
N ILE A 97 17.54 -10.59 4.90
CA ILE A 97 17.71 -11.54 6.01
C ILE A 97 16.43 -12.36 6.22
N VAL A 98 15.27 -11.71 6.27
CA VAL A 98 13.99 -12.38 6.63
C VAL A 98 13.24 -12.93 5.41
N GLY A 99 13.63 -12.54 4.20
CA GLY A 99 12.94 -12.84 2.96
C GLY A 99 11.97 -11.72 2.54
N ALA A 100 11.66 -11.67 1.24
CA ALA A 100 10.66 -10.79 0.68
C ALA A 100 9.37 -11.57 0.38
N PRO A 101 8.26 -10.91 0.05
CA PRO A 101 7.15 -11.57 -0.62
C PRO A 101 7.59 -12.11 -2.00
N PRO A 102 7.14 -13.31 -2.41
CA PRO A 102 6.14 -14.17 -1.75
C PRO A 102 6.70 -15.19 -0.74
N GLU A 103 8.01 -15.23 -0.51
CA GLU A 103 8.62 -16.22 0.39
C GLU A 103 8.25 -15.99 1.85
N THR A 104 8.11 -14.73 2.26
CA THR A 104 7.81 -14.33 3.64
C THR A 104 6.62 -13.38 3.68
N LYS A 105 5.66 -13.64 4.58
CA LYS A 105 4.55 -12.73 4.86
C LYS A 105 5.03 -11.60 5.77
N LEU A 106 4.74 -10.35 5.38
CA LEU A 106 5.19 -9.15 6.08
C LEU A 106 4.00 -8.33 6.59
N LEU A 107 4.13 -7.78 7.80
CA LEU A 107 3.21 -6.78 8.34
C LEU A 107 4.01 -5.55 8.75
N PHE A 108 3.72 -4.39 8.18
CA PHE A 108 4.33 -3.13 8.60
C PHE A 108 3.36 -2.32 9.45
N LEU A 109 3.88 -1.74 10.53
CA LEU A 109 3.09 -1.01 11.52
C LEU A 109 2.94 0.49 11.22
N GLY A 110 3.46 1.00 10.10
CA GLY A 110 3.40 2.42 9.74
C GLY A 110 4.76 3.12 9.81
N ASP A 111 4.75 4.45 9.72
CA ASP A 111 5.93 5.32 9.80
C ASP A 111 7.00 4.97 8.75
N TYR A 112 6.55 4.94 7.50
CA TYR A 112 7.37 4.71 6.33
C TYR A 112 8.18 5.96 5.95
N VAL A 113 7.57 7.13 6.17
CA VAL A 113 8.04 8.41 5.64
C VAL A 113 8.69 9.31 6.70
N ASP A 114 9.24 10.42 6.20
CA ASP A 114 9.92 11.48 6.94
C ASP A 114 11.26 11.05 7.57
N ARG A 115 11.93 12.01 8.23
CA ARG A 115 13.22 11.91 8.94
C ARG A 115 14.44 11.66 8.06
N CYS A 116 14.42 10.64 7.21
CA CYS A 116 15.52 10.34 6.28
C CYS A 116 15.20 10.72 4.83
N LYS A 117 16.16 10.52 3.92
CA LYS A 117 16.14 11.10 2.55
C LYS A 117 15.48 10.22 1.47
N GLN A 118 15.11 8.99 1.79
CA GLN A 118 14.61 7.98 0.84
C GLN A 118 13.19 7.49 1.18
N SER A 119 12.36 8.35 1.79
CA SER A 119 10.97 7.99 2.10
C SER A 119 10.16 7.69 0.85
N PHE A 120 10.41 8.39 -0.26
CA PHE A 120 9.73 8.11 -1.53
C PHE A 120 9.99 6.68 -2.02
N GLU A 121 11.25 6.25 -2.04
CA GLU A 121 11.60 4.90 -2.49
C GLU A 121 11.15 3.82 -1.51
N VAL A 122 11.19 4.08 -0.20
CA VAL A 122 10.66 3.17 0.82
C VAL A 122 9.18 2.89 0.57
N VAL A 123 8.34 3.93 0.52
CA VAL A 123 6.89 3.74 0.32
C VAL A 123 6.61 3.09 -1.02
N MET A 124 7.30 3.50 -2.08
CA MET A 124 7.10 2.90 -3.40
C MET A 124 7.50 1.42 -3.44
N LEU A 125 8.56 1.02 -2.74
CA LEU A 125 8.95 -0.39 -2.64
C LEU A 125 7.85 -1.22 -1.98
N LEU A 126 7.33 -0.75 -0.83
CA LEU A 126 6.25 -1.41 -0.10
C LEU A 126 4.96 -1.47 -0.92
N PHE A 127 4.63 -0.39 -1.63
CA PHE A 127 3.46 -0.34 -2.50
C PHE A 127 3.57 -1.29 -3.68
N CYS A 128 4.75 -1.38 -4.31
CA CYS A 128 4.97 -2.36 -5.37
C CYS A 128 4.86 -3.80 -4.85
N TYR A 129 5.36 -4.10 -3.64
CA TYR A 129 5.13 -5.41 -3.01
C TYR A 129 3.64 -5.66 -2.74
N LYS A 130 2.88 -4.67 -2.25
CA LYS A 130 1.44 -4.81 -2.02
C LYS A 130 0.66 -5.06 -3.31
N VAL A 131 1.00 -4.35 -4.38
CA VAL A 131 0.42 -4.60 -5.71
C VAL A 131 0.77 -6.01 -6.17
N ARG A 132 2.04 -6.43 -6.03
CA ARG A 132 2.53 -7.70 -6.58
C ARG A 132 2.06 -8.94 -5.82
N TYR A 133 1.93 -8.81 -4.51
CA TYR A 133 1.63 -9.90 -3.58
C TYR A 133 0.65 -9.43 -2.50
N PRO A 134 -0.62 -9.12 -2.87
CA PRO A 134 -1.56 -8.45 -1.98
C PRO A 134 -1.87 -9.20 -0.67
N ASN A 135 -1.73 -10.52 -0.66
CA ASN A 135 -1.99 -11.37 0.51
C ASN A 135 -0.73 -11.68 1.34
N MET A 136 0.44 -11.19 0.90
CA MET A 136 1.73 -11.48 1.54
C MET A 136 2.34 -10.26 2.23
N ILE A 137 1.75 -9.08 2.06
CA ILE A 137 2.20 -7.88 2.74
C ILE A 137 0.99 -7.03 3.14
N ASP A 138 0.97 -6.60 4.39
CA ASP A 138 -0.02 -5.67 4.92
C ASP A 138 0.67 -4.42 5.49
N LEU A 139 0.04 -3.26 5.26
CA LEU A 139 0.59 -1.95 5.55
C LEU A 139 -0.39 -1.20 6.44
N LEU A 140 -0.05 -1.00 7.71
CA LEU A 140 -0.83 -0.16 8.61
C LEU A 140 -0.45 1.32 8.46
N ARG A 141 -1.31 2.20 8.96
CA ARG A 141 -1.09 3.64 8.98
C ARG A 141 -0.34 4.05 10.24
N GLY A 142 0.80 4.73 10.08
CA GLY A 142 1.49 5.44 11.15
C GLY A 142 1.04 6.90 11.28
N ASN A 143 1.56 7.61 12.28
CA ASN A 143 1.22 9.03 12.45
C ASN A 143 1.91 9.91 11.40
N HIS A 144 3.03 9.45 10.83
CA HIS A 144 3.70 10.13 9.73
C HIS A 144 2.96 9.96 8.38
N GLU A 145 2.07 8.98 8.22
CA GLU A 145 1.19 8.84 7.05
C GLU A 145 -0.05 9.77 7.12
N CYS A 146 0.12 11.00 7.61
CA CYS A 146 -0.90 12.04 7.57
C CYS A 146 -0.35 13.35 6.99
N ALA A 147 -1.22 14.11 6.31
CA ALA A 147 -0.82 15.29 5.54
C ALA A 147 -0.19 16.40 6.40
N LYS A 148 -0.60 16.48 7.68
CA LYS A 148 -0.06 17.46 8.63
C LYS A 148 1.38 17.14 8.98
N MET A 149 1.68 15.88 9.34
CA MET A 149 3.01 15.46 9.77
C MET A 149 3.98 15.48 8.59
N ASN A 150 3.63 14.82 7.49
CA ASN A 150 4.56 14.64 6.38
C ASN A 150 4.81 15.90 5.53
N ARG A 151 4.00 16.95 5.73
CA ARG A 151 4.30 18.30 5.24
C ARG A 151 5.37 18.99 6.07
N TYR A 152 5.42 18.73 7.38
CA TYR A 152 6.35 19.37 8.29
C TYR A 152 7.71 18.65 8.35
N TYR A 153 7.71 17.32 8.26
CA TYR A 153 8.91 16.50 8.52
C TYR A 153 9.67 16.01 7.26
N GLY A 154 9.28 16.48 6.08
CA GLY A 154 10.13 16.45 4.88
C GLY A 154 9.61 15.66 3.68
N PHE A 155 8.67 14.73 3.87
CA PHE A 155 8.16 13.92 2.75
C PHE A 155 7.52 14.76 1.64
N TYR A 156 6.76 15.81 2.00
CA TYR A 156 6.19 16.74 1.03
C TYR A 156 7.25 17.36 0.11
N ASP A 157 8.33 17.88 0.71
CA ASP A 157 9.41 18.51 -0.04
C ASP A 157 10.20 17.48 -0.85
N GLU A 158 10.37 16.27 -0.33
CA GLU A 158 10.99 15.16 -1.05
C GLU A 158 10.20 14.80 -2.32
N VAL A 159 8.91 14.53 -2.19
CA VAL A 159 8.05 14.15 -3.33
C VAL A 159 7.90 15.30 -4.31
N ARG A 160 7.76 16.56 -3.82
CA ARG A 160 7.72 17.74 -4.68
C ARG A 160 8.97 17.85 -5.55
N ARG A 161 10.15 17.61 -4.97
CA ARG A 161 11.45 17.71 -5.67
C ARG A 161 11.70 16.53 -6.61
N LYS A 162 11.37 15.29 -6.19
CA LYS A 162 11.61 14.08 -7.00
C LYS A 162 10.57 13.90 -8.12
N ARG A 163 9.34 14.35 -7.89
CA ARG A 163 8.20 14.13 -8.79
C ARG A 163 7.36 15.40 -8.92
N SER A 164 6.30 15.53 -8.12
CA SER A 164 5.44 16.71 -8.12
C SER A 164 4.51 16.74 -6.91
N VAL A 165 3.93 17.90 -6.63
CA VAL A 165 2.89 18.07 -5.59
C VAL A 165 1.66 17.19 -5.88
N HIS A 166 1.36 16.90 -7.14
CA HIS A 166 0.26 16.01 -7.52
C HIS A 166 0.49 14.59 -6.99
N VAL A 167 1.71 14.06 -7.12
CA VAL A 167 2.05 12.73 -6.58
C VAL A 167 1.94 12.70 -5.06
N TRP A 168 2.35 13.76 -4.37
CA TRP A 168 2.16 13.85 -2.92
C TRP A 168 0.68 13.78 -2.53
N LYS A 169 -0.21 14.49 -3.24
CA LYS A 169 -1.66 14.41 -3.00
C LYS A 169 -2.20 13.00 -3.20
N LYS A 170 -1.66 12.25 -4.18
CA LYS A 170 -2.01 10.84 -4.42
C LYS A 170 -1.58 9.96 -3.25
N PHE A 171 -0.39 10.15 -2.69
CA PHE A 171 0.01 9.47 -1.45
C PHE A 171 -0.94 9.78 -0.31
N GLN A 172 -1.34 11.05 -0.11
CA GLN A 172 -2.29 11.38 0.96
C GLN A 172 -3.63 10.65 0.80
N ALA A 173 -4.15 10.58 -0.43
CA ALA A 173 -5.38 9.86 -0.71
C ALA A 173 -5.23 8.35 -0.43
N CYS A 174 -4.07 7.76 -0.70
CA CYS A 174 -3.80 6.35 -0.41
C CYS A 174 -3.59 6.09 1.09
N PHE A 175 -2.83 6.93 1.78
CA PHE A 175 -2.55 6.82 3.22
C PHE A 175 -3.82 6.91 4.07
N ASN A 176 -4.81 7.66 3.62
CA ASN A 176 -6.11 7.74 4.28
C ASN A 176 -6.93 6.44 4.22
N GLU A 177 -6.61 5.52 3.30
CA GLU A 177 -7.28 4.22 3.18
C GLU A 177 -6.49 3.07 3.84
N LEU A 178 -5.34 3.35 4.46
CA LEU A 178 -4.57 2.32 5.14
C LEU A 178 -5.26 1.91 6.46
N PRO A 179 -5.33 0.59 6.77
CA PRO A 179 -5.84 0.12 8.06
C PRO A 179 -5.05 0.69 9.24
N LEU A 180 -5.70 0.83 10.40
CA LEU A 180 -5.04 1.37 11.60
C LEU A 180 -4.47 0.27 12.51
N CYS A 181 -5.01 -0.94 12.43
CA CYS A 181 -4.61 -2.04 13.29
C CYS A 181 -4.78 -3.40 12.61
N ALA A 182 -4.03 -4.39 13.10
CA ALA A 182 -4.11 -5.78 12.68
C ALA A 182 -4.26 -6.71 13.89
N LEU A 183 -5.02 -7.79 13.74
CA LEU A 183 -5.07 -8.91 14.67
C LEU A 183 -4.28 -10.08 14.09
N VAL A 184 -3.13 -10.38 14.66
CA VAL A 184 -2.27 -11.47 14.21
C VAL A 184 -2.60 -12.75 14.96
N GLY A 185 -2.99 -13.79 14.21
CA GLY A 185 -3.26 -15.14 14.71
C GLY A 185 -4.27 -15.18 15.87
N ASP A 186 -5.29 -14.33 15.83
CA ASP A 186 -6.34 -14.15 16.85
C ASP A 186 -5.83 -13.86 18.27
N ARG A 187 -4.59 -13.39 18.41
CA ARG A 187 -3.91 -13.27 19.71
C ARG A 187 -3.21 -11.94 19.91
N ILE A 188 -2.57 -11.41 18.88
CA ILE A 188 -1.69 -10.24 19.02
C ILE A 188 -2.34 -9.05 18.29
N LEU A 189 -2.71 -8.02 19.05
CA LEU A 189 -3.11 -6.73 18.49
C LEU A 189 -1.86 -5.95 18.09
N CYS A 190 -1.80 -5.57 16.82
CA CYS A 190 -0.74 -4.76 16.24
C CYS A 190 -1.31 -3.40 15.80
N MET A 191 -0.62 -2.33 16.17
CA MET A 191 -0.91 -0.95 15.76
C MET A 191 0.37 -0.12 15.86
N HIS A 192 0.42 1.01 15.15
CA HIS A 192 1.58 1.90 15.19
C HIS A 192 1.83 2.46 16.60
N GLY A 193 0.81 3.10 17.16
CA GLY A 193 0.86 3.69 18.49
C GLY A 193 0.39 2.71 19.55
N GLY A 194 -0.73 3.03 20.19
CA GLY A 194 -1.26 2.23 21.29
C GLY A 194 -2.74 2.46 21.53
N ILE A 195 -3.21 1.84 22.61
CA ILE A 195 -4.63 1.84 22.97
C ILE A 195 -5.11 3.21 23.44
N SER A 196 -6.32 3.58 23.00
CA SER A 196 -7.06 4.73 23.48
C SER A 196 -7.94 4.34 24.67
N PRO A 197 -8.16 5.22 25.67
CA PRO A 197 -9.13 4.98 26.74
C PRO A 197 -10.55 4.67 26.24
N HIS A 198 -10.87 5.07 25.00
CA HIS A 198 -12.16 4.82 24.34
C HIS A 198 -12.26 3.45 23.66
N ILE A 199 -11.14 2.75 23.47
CA ILE A 199 -11.12 1.40 22.92
C ILE A 199 -11.30 0.42 24.08
N LYS A 200 -12.48 -0.20 24.17
CA LYS A 200 -12.82 -1.11 25.29
C LYS A 200 -12.83 -2.58 24.90
N ASN A 201 -13.01 -2.88 23.62
CA ASN A 201 -13.13 -4.24 23.09
C ASN A 201 -12.81 -4.25 21.58
N TRP A 202 -12.82 -5.44 20.96
CA TRP A 202 -12.59 -5.61 19.54
C TRP A 202 -13.61 -4.88 18.66
N ASP A 203 -14.87 -4.80 19.09
CA ASP A 203 -15.92 -4.09 18.35
C ASP A 203 -15.64 -2.58 18.30
N SER A 204 -15.02 -2.03 19.34
CA SER A 204 -14.58 -0.63 19.35
C SER A 204 -13.62 -0.37 18.19
N LEU A 205 -12.70 -1.31 17.92
CA LEU A 205 -11.73 -1.22 16.81
C LEU A 205 -12.40 -1.46 15.44
N ARG A 206 -13.26 -2.47 15.33
CA ARG A 206 -13.94 -2.82 14.07
C ARG A 206 -14.86 -1.69 13.57
N ASN A 207 -15.43 -0.92 14.49
CA ASN A 207 -16.35 0.18 14.18
C ASN A 207 -15.66 1.54 13.99
N LEU A 208 -14.34 1.63 14.12
CA LEU A 208 -13.62 2.88 13.83
C LEU A 208 -13.71 3.20 12.34
N PRO A 209 -14.00 4.46 11.95
CA PRO A 209 -13.88 4.87 10.56
C PRO A 209 -12.40 4.90 10.14
N VAL A 210 -12.10 4.34 8.96
CA VAL A 210 -10.73 4.31 8.39
C VAL A 210 -10.26 5.72 8.00
N CYS A 211 -11.16 6.51 7.41
CA CYS A 211 -10.92 7.91 7.09
C CYS A 211 -11.24 8.81 8.30
N LEU A 212 -10.19 9.38 8.89
CA LEU A 212 -10.24 10.51 9.84
C LEU A 212 -9.71 11.79 9.18
#